data_AF-A0A2M7EK19-F1
#
_entry.id   AF-A0A2M7EK19-F1
#
_cell.length_a   1.000
_cell.length_b   1.000
_cell.length_c   1.000
_cell.angle_alpha   90.00
_cell.angle_beta   90.00
_cell.angle_gamma   90.00
#
_symmetry.space_group_name_H-M   'P 1'
#
loop_
_entity.id
_entity.type
_entity.pdbx_description
1 polymer ?
#
loop_
_entity_poly.entity_id
_entity_poly.type
_entity_poly.pdbx_seq_one_letter_code
_entity_poly.pdbx_strand_id
1 'polypeptide(L)'
;MRVSLATRLINIPLIILYYLGTFLFPLHLGIAQHWVVRTMDFWHFWAPIIIELGLCFWLIYLSVRLKKHCHSRGGGNLVENYNSKNEIDRLDPRLHGGDTGKQQNIFLFFFLWFLIGLLPHLQLIPLNMTVAERWMYFPMIGILGMVGVLASSWLVQDQKRQILESPDLVGIPRMTIIIFIIILFFIRSFMRTLDWRNGLSLYGSTITRTSSFDMQNNMGVELFRVGKYKEAKKYFEISTHLAPYWWVNWNNLGAAYEREQNFSKAQECYER
;
A
#
# COMPACT_ATOMS: atom_id res chain seq x y z
N MET A 1 22.52 -5.47 -0.93
CA MET A 1 23.42 -4.29 -0.89
C MET A 1 23.06 -3.43 0.33
N ARG A 2 23.93 -3.33 1.35
CA ARG A 2 23.70 -2.41 2.47
C ARG A 2 24.27 -1.05 2.10
N VAL A 3 23.40 -0.07 1.86
CA VAL A 3 23.79 1.32 1.60
C VAL A 3 23.96 2.09 2.92
N SER A 4 24.69 3.20 2.88
CA SER A 4 24.94 4.04 4.06
C SER A 4 23.63 4.53 4.70
N LEU A 5 23.66 4.91 5.98
CA LEU A 5 22.49 5.52 6.63
C LEU A 5 22.03 6.78 5.89
N ALA A 6 22.94 7.66 5.50
CA ALA A 6 22.61 8.87 4.75
C ALA A 6 21.87 8.56 3.45
N THR A 7 22.33 7.55 2.70
CA THR A 7 21.63 7.10 1.49
C THR A 7 20.24 6.55 1.82
N ARG A 8 20.07 5.75 2.88
CA ARG A 8 18.76 5.24 3.30
C ARG A 8 17.79 6.37 3.61
N LEU A 9 18.23 7.40 4.34
CA LEU A 9 17.39 8.55 4.68
C LEU A 9 16.88 9.29 3.44
N ILE A 10 17.71 9.42 2.39
CA ILE A 10 17.31 10.03 1.11
C ILE A 10 16.18 9.23 0.42
N ASN A 11 16.10 7.92 0.66
CA ASN A 11 15.09 7.08 0.02
C ASN A 11 13.72 7.15 0.72
N ILE A 12 13.67 7.50 2.02
CA ILE A 12 12.45 7.42 2.83
C ILE A 12 11.24 8.09 2.17
N PRO A 13 11.33 9.35 1.68
CA PRO A 13 10.15 10.01 1.12
C PRO A 13 9.60 9.24 -0.09
N LEU A 14 10.46 8.87 -1.04
CA LEU A 14 10.00 8.10 -2.18
C LEU A 14 9.41 6.74 -1.79
N ILE A 15 9.92 6.10 -0.74
CA ILE A 15 9.40 4.84 -0.21
C ILE A 15 7.98 5.04 0.33
N ILE A 16 7.77 6.06 1.16
CA ILE A 16 6.45 6.37 1.74
C ILE A 16 5.46 6.72 0.63
N LEU A 17 5.85 7.59 -0.30
CA LEU A 17 5.02 7.94 -1.46
C LEU A 17 4.68 6.72 -2.31
N TYR A 18 5.65 5.82 -2.57
CA TYR A 18 5.41 4.58 -3.28
C TYR A 18 4.37 3.70 -2.58
N TYR A 19 4.43 3.59 -1.25
CA TYR A 19 3.44 2.82 -0.48
C TYR A 19 2.05 3.44 -0.54
N LEU A 20 1.94 4.75 -0.39
CA LEU A 20 0.68 5.48 -0.50
C LEU A 20 0.07 5.35 -1.91
N GLY A 21 0.90 5.52 -2.94
CA GLY A 21 0.51 5.36 -4.34
C GLY A 21 0.07 3.93 -4.66
N THR A 22 0.80 2.94 -4.17
CA THR A 22 0.46 1.51 -4.35
C THR A 22 -0.83 1.13 -3.63
N PHE A 23 -1.09 1.70 -2.45
CA PHE A 23 -2.33 1.49 -1.72
C PHE A 23 -3.56 2.02 -2.48
N LEU A 24 -3.46 3.25 -3.03
CA LEU A 24 -4.56 3.88 -3.76
C LEU A 24 -4.73 3.34 -5.19
N PHE A 25 -3.63 3.03 -5.86
CA PHE A 25 -3.58 2.59 -7.25
C PHE A 25 -2.67 1.36 -7.38
N PRO A 26 -3.12 0.17 -6.95
CA PRO A 26 -2.31 -1.05 -6.94
C PRO A 26 -2.13 -1.64 -8.35
N LEU A 27 -1.80 -0.85 -9.37
CA LEU A 27 -1.72 -1.28 -10.76
C LEU A 27 -0.54 -2.23 -11.01
N HIS A 28 0.60 -1.98 -10.38
CA HIS A 28 1.84 -2.69 -10.66
C HIS A 28 2.45 -3.22 -9.37
N LEU A 29 1.96 -4.39 -8.94
CA LEU A 29 2.40 -5.01 -7.72
C LEU A 29 3.66 -5.89 -7.96
N GLY A 30 4.74 -5.64 -7.24
CA GLY A 30 6.00 -6.38 -7.27
C GLY A 30 6.28 -7.13 -5.97
N ILE A 31 6.99 -8.26 -6.08
CA ILE A 31 7.37 -9.07 -4.91
C ILE A 31 8.43 -8.35 -4.05
N ALA A 32 9.35 -7.67 -4.72
CA ALA A 32 10.42 -6.89 -4.13
C ALA A 32 10.86 -5.82 -5.14
N GLN A 33 11.31 -4.68 -4.63
CA GLN A 33 11.87 -3.60 -5.45
C GLN A 33 13.24 -3.23 -4.89
N HIS A 34 14.22 -3.08 -5.80
CA HIS A 34 15.62 -2.79 -5.51
C HIS A 34 16.07 -1.53 -6.27
N TRP A 35 15.55 -0.38 -5.86
CA TRP A 35 15.99 0.93 -6.35
C TRP A 35 16.62 1.73 -5.20
N VAL A 36 17.56 2.61 -5.55
CA VAL A 36 18.25 3.48 -4.58
C VAL A 36 18.38 4.87 -5.17
N VAL A 37 17.74 5.84 -4.50
CA VAL A 37 17.95 7.27 -4.71
C VAL A 37 19.26 7.66 -4.03
N ARG A 38 20.18 8.24 -4.79
CA ARG A 38 21.52 8.65 -4.30
C ARG A 38 21.65 10.16 -4.12
N THR A 39 20.74 10.93 -4.70
CA THR A 39 20.78 12.39 -4.76
C THR A 39 19.45 12.98 -4.31
N MET A 40 19.48 14.16 -3.69
CA MET A 40 18.27 14.88 -3.27
C MET A 40 17.72 15.71 -4.44
N ASP A 41 17.33 15.06 -5.53
CA ASP A 41 16.70 15.74 -6.65
C ASP A 41 15.23 16.07 -6.35
N PHE A 42 14.65 16.95 -7.17
CA PHE A 42 13.30 17.41 -6.95
C PHE A 42 12.26 16.28 -7.00
N TRP A 43 12.40 15.34 -7.93
CA TRP A 43 11.36 14.34 -8.20
C TRP A 43 11.37 13.16 -7.23
N HIS A 44 12.55 12.75 -6.79
CA HIS A 44 12.68 11.57 -5.92
C HIS A 44 12.81 11.93 -4.44
N PHE A 45 13.10 13.19 -4.09
CA PHE A 45 13.26 13.61 -2.69
C PHE A 45 12.29 14.72 -2.30
N TRP A 46 12.34 15.88 -2.95
CA TRP A 46 11.57 17.05 -2.49
C TRP A 46 10.07 16.96 -2.78
N ALA A 47 9.67 16.54 -3.97
CA ALA A 47 8.26 16.40 -4.34
C ALA A 47 7.52 15.37 -3.44
N PRO A 48 8.08 14.17 -3.15
CA PRO A 48 7.50 13.26 -2.16
C PRO A 48 7.30 13.89 -0.79
N ILE A 49 8.30 14.61 -0.25
CA ILE A 49 8.19 15.29 1.06
C ILE A 49 7.02 16.30 1.05
N ILE A 50 6.91 17.13 0.01
CA ILE A 50 5.85 18.13 -0.09
C ILE A 50 4.47 17.46 -0.08
N ILE A 51 4.32 16.36 -0.83
CA ILE A 51 3.07 15.59 -0.89
C ILE A 51 2.74 14.97 0.48
N GLU A 52 3.73 14.39 1.15
CA GLU A 52 3.58 13.76 2.46
C GLU A 52 3.18 14.78 3.55
N LEU A 53 3.84 15.94 3.59
CA LEU A 53 3.51 17.01 4.52
C LEU A 53 2.11 17.58 4.26
N GLY A 54 1.76 17.76 2.98
CA GLY A 54 0.41 18.17 2.58
C GLY A 54 -0.67 17.17 3.01
N LEU A 55 -0.41 15.87 2.82
CA LEU A 55 -1.30 14.80 3.26
C LEU A 55 -1.44 14.78 4.79
N CYS A 56 -0.33 14.89 5.53
CA CYS A 56 -0.36 14.93 6.99
C CYS A 56 -1.16 16.14 7.51
N PHE A 57 -0.94 17.33 6.95
CA PHE A 57 -1.70 18.53 7.29
C PHE A 57 -3.19 18.34 7.01
N TRP A 58 -3.54 17.75 5.86
CA TRP A 58 -4.92 17.47 5.49
C TRP A 58 -5.60 16.47 6.44
N LEU A 59 -4.92 15.40 6.84
CA LEU A 59 -5.44 14.41 7.82
C LEU A 59 -5.65 15.04 9.20
N ILE A 60 -4.72 15.90 9.66
CA ILE A 60 -4.88 16.65 10.90
C ILE A 60 -6.09 17.59 10.79
N TYR A 61 -6.23 18.32 9.69
CA TYR A 61 -7.37 19.18 9.43
C TYR A 61 -8.70 18.41 9.46
N LEU A 62 -8.76 17.23 8.84
CA LEU A 62 -9.94 16.35 8.90
C LEU A 62 -10.28 15.94 10.33
N SER A 63 -9.28 15.57 11.14
CA SER A 63 -9.51 15.22 12.54
C SER A 63 -10.14 16.38 13.34
N VAL A 64 -9.73 17.63 13.05
CA VAL A 64 -10.32 18.83 13.68
C VAL A 64 -11.73 19.11 13.15
N ARG A 65 -12.01 18.82 11.87
CA ARG A 65 -13.36 18.97 11.30
C ARG A 65 -14.35 17.97 11.88
N LEU A 66 -13.92 16.74 12.14
CA LEU A 66 -14.70 15.76 12.91
C LEU A 66 -15.08 16.31 14.28
N LYS A 67 -14.18 17.07 14.94
CA LYS A 67 -14.46 17.77 16.21
C LYS A 67 -15.44 18.94 16.06
N LYS A 68 -15.32 19.77 15.02
CA LYS A 68 -16.16 20.99 14.88
C LYS A 68 -17.63 20.70 14.58
N HIS A 69 -17.95 19.56 13.97
CA HIS A 69 -19.34 19.10 13.89
C HIS A 69 -20.00 18.86 15.27
N CYS A 70 -19.22 18.84 16.37
CA CYS A 70 -19.70 18.80 17.75
C CYS A 70 -20.20 20.16 18.27
N HIS A 71 -19.59 21.28 17.88
CA HIS A 71 -19.84 22.57 18.53
C HIS A 71 -20.94 23.39 17.86
N SER A 72 -21.10 23.31 16.54
CA SER A 72 -22.15 24.05 15.81
C SER A 72 -23.58 23.56 16.12
N ARG A 73 -23.73 22.35 16.67
CA ARG A 73 -25.03 21.77 17.07
C ARG A 73 -25.40 21.98 18.54
N GLY A 74 -24.49 22.53 19.36
CA GLY A 74 -24.74 22.84 20.77
C GLY A 74 -25.18 24.29 21.02
N GLY A 75 -25.16 25.16 20.01
CA GLY A 75 -25.36 26.61 20.21
C GLY A 75 -26.08 27.35 19.07
N GLY A 76 -26.77 26.66 18.17
CA GLY A 76 -27.61 27.28 17.15
C GLY A 76 -29.07 27.30 17.57
N ASN A 77 -29.56 28.45 18.03
CA ASN A 77 -30.96 28.86 18.21
C ASN A 77 -32.02 27.74 18.07
N LEU A 78 -32.26 26.99 19.15
CA LEU A 78 -33.44 26.15 19.30
C LEU A 78 -34.59 26.98 19.86
N VAL A 79 -35.08 27.91 19.06
CA VAL A 79 -36.47 28.38 19.12
C VAL A 79 -37.11 27.86 17.85
N GLU A 80 -37.66 26.65 17.91
CA GLU A 80 -38.88 26.20 17.22
C GLU A 80 -38.96 24.66 17.18
N ASN A 81 -40.10 24.14 17.64
CA ASN A 81 -40.54 22.74 17.68
C ASN A 81 -39.93 21.78 18.71
N TYR A 82 -40.39 21.93 19.95
CA TYR A 82 -40.16 21.02 21.08
C TYR A 82 -40.92 19.68 20.97
N ASN A 83 -41.96 19.58 20.13
CA ASN A 83 -42.83 18.39 20.09
C ASN A 83 -42.32 17.25 19.19
N SER A 84 -41.67 17.53 18.05
CA SER A 84 -41.18 16.47 17.16
C SER A 84 -39.89 15.80 17.64
N LYS A 85 -39.07 16.52 18.41
CA LYS A 85 -37.77 16.05 18.91
C LYS A 85 -37.92 14.94 19.94
N ASN A 86 -38.90 15.05 20.84
CA ASN A 86 -39.17 14.10 21.90
C ASN A 86 -39.79 12.78 21.41
N GLU A 87 -40.44 12.75 20.25
CA GLU A 87 -40.97 11.52 19.64
C GLU A 87 -39.87 10.73 18.91
N ILE A 88 -38.98 11.42 18.20
CA ILE A 88 -37.86 10.79 17.48
C ILE A 88 -36.84 10.18 18.44
N ASP A 89 -36.55 10.86 19.55
CA ASP A 89 -35.63 10.35 20.58
C ASP A 89 -36.17 9.10 21.31
N ARG A 90 -37.48 8.87 21.27
CA ARG A 90 -38.13 7.65 21.80
C ARG A 90 -38.14 6.49 20.80
N LEU A 91 -38.08 6.77 19.49
CA LEU A 91 -38.28 5.78 18.42
C LEU A 91 -37.00 5.00 18.06
N ASP A 92 -35.81 5.60 18.14
CA ASP A 92 -34.54 4.84 18.06
C ASP A 92 -33.37 5.57 18.74
N PRO A 93 -32.94 5.14 19.93
CA PRO A 93 -31.77 5.69 20.63
C PRO A 93 -30.47 5.61 19.81
N ARG A 94 -30.40 4.75 18.78
CA ARG A 94 -29.24 4.63 17.89
C ARG A 94 -29.12 5.78 16.89
N LEU A 95 -30.18 6.58 16.72
CA LEU A 95 -30.14 7.81 15.93
C LEU A 95 -29.51 8.98 16.70
N HIS A 96 -29.18 8.85 17.99
CA HIS A 96 -28.19 9.73 18.59
C HIS A 96 -26.85 9.47 17.91
N GLY A 97 -26.41 10.46 17.12
CA GLY A 97 -25.21 10.35 16.30
C GLY A 97 -24.06 9.98 17.21
N GLY A 98 -23.36 8.89 16.88
CA GLY A 98 -22.27 8.35 17.68
C GLY A 98 -21.38 9.49 18.17
N ASP A 99 -21.14 9.50 19.49
CA ASP A 99 -20.42 10.54 20.22
C ASP A 99 -19.23 11.04 19.37
N THR A 100 -19.38 12.23 18.78
CA THR A 100 -18.45 12.72 17.74
C THR A 100 -17.04 12.91 18.30
N GLY A 101 -16.90 13.12 19.62
CA GLY A 101 -15.61 13.09 20.30
C GLY A 101 -14.98 11.69 20.30
N LYS A 102 -15.78 10.64 20.42
CA LYS A 102 -15.35 9.24 20.26
C LYS A 102 -14.88 8.97 18.83
N GLN A 103 -15.57 9.47 17.81
CA GLN A 103 -15.13 9.31 16.40
C GLN A 103 -13.79 10.00 16.13
N GLN A 104 -13.57 11.21 16.65
CA GLN A 104 -12.27 11.88 16.54
C GLN A 104 -11.15 11.08 17.21
N ASN A 105 -11.39 10.57 18.43
CA ASN A 105 -10.39 9.78 19.15
C ASN A 105 -10.04 8.48 18.40
N ILE A 106 -11.04 7.82 17.80
CA ILE A 106 -10.82 6.64 16.96
C ILE A 106 -10.04 7.01 15.69
N PHE A 107 -10.35 8.14 15.05
CA PHE A 107 -9.59 8.63 13.90
C PHE A 107 -8.13 8.89 14.26
N LEU A 108 -7.87 9.60 15.37
CA LEU A 108 -6.51 9.89 15.85
C LEU A 108 -5.77 8.61 16.25
N PHE A 109 -6.45 7.64 16.85
CA PHE A 109 -5.88 6.33 17.14
C PHE A 109 -5.37 5.66 15.87
N PHE A 110 -6.19 5.60 14.82
CA PHE A 110 -5.77 5.00 13.54
C PHE A 110 -4.73 5.83 12.78
N PHE A 111 -4.76 7.16 12.92
CA PHE A 111 -3.71 8.03 12.39
C PHE A 111 -2.36 7.77 13.08
N LEU A 112 -2.34 7.67 14.41
CA LEU A 112 -1.14 7.31 15.17
C LEU A 112 -0.68 5.88 14.84
N TRP A 113 -1.61 4.94 14.67
CA TRP A 113 -1.28 3.57 14.24
C TRP A 113 -0.56 3.57 12.88
N PHE A 114 -1.05 4.36 11.93
CA PHE A 114 -0.41 4.52 10.62
C PHE A 114 1.02 5.07 10.77
N LEU A 115 1.21 6.13 11.55
CA LEU A 115 2.55 6.72 11.79
C LEU A 115 3.50 5.74 12.48
N ILE A 116 3.04 5.02 13.51
CA ILE A 116 3.82 3.99 14.20
C ILE A 116 4.19 2.87 13.24
N GLY A 117 3.24 2.46 12.39
CA GLY A 117 3.46 1.43 11.38
C GLY A 117 4.54 1.82 10.38
N LEU A 118 4.72 3.11 10.09
CA LEU A 118 5.77 3.60 9.20
C LEU A 118 7.18 3.61 9.82
N LEU A 119 7.32 3.49 11.15
CA LEU A 119 8.64 3.57 11.81
C LEU A 119 9.68 2.57 11.28
N PRO A 120 9.36 1.27 11.06
CA PRO A 120 10.31 0.33 10.46
C PRO A 120 10.73 0.71 9.03
N HIS A 121 9.89 1.47 8.31
CA HIS A 121 10.14 1.91 6.94
C HIS A 121 11.02 3.17 6.85
N LEU A 122 11.32 3.80 7.98
CA LEU A 122 12.36 4.83 8.06
C LEU A 122 13.76 4.24 7.82
N GLN A 123 13.87 2.91 7.72
CA GLN A 123 15.11 2.18 7.45
C GLN A 123 16.29 2.59 8.35
N LEU A 124 16.03 3.02 9.60
CA LEU A 124 17.08 3.30 10.58
C LEU A 124 17.94 2.05 10.80
N ILE A 125 17.26 0.91 10.92
CA ILE A 125 17.84 -0.43 10.86
C ILE A 125 17.67 -0.94 9.42
N PRO A 126 18.74 -1.42 8.75
CA PRO A 126 18.64 -1.84 7.36
C PRO A 126 17.84 -3.13 7.26
N LEU A 127 16.81 -3.13 6.43
CA LEU A 127 16.00 -4.30 6.12
C LEU A 127 16.64 -5.11 4.98
N ASN A 128 16.12 -6.32 4.73
CA ASN A 128 16.63 -7.21 3.68
C ASN A 128 16.27 -6.76 2.24
N MET A 129 15.43 -5.74 2.10
CA MET A 129 15.01 -5.13 0.82
C MET A 129 14.92 -3.60 0.99
N THR A 130 14.85 -2.86 -0.10
CA THR A 130 14.55 -1.41 -0.05
C THR A 130 13.06 -1.17 0.11
N VAL A 131 12.24 -1.85 -0.69
CA VAL A 131 10.78 -1.75 -0.62
C VAL A 131 10.18 -3.12 -0.85
N ALA A 132 9.24 -3.49 0.01
CA ALA A 132 8.40 -4.66 -0.17
C ALA A 132 6.96 -4.34 0.22
N GLU A 133 6.01 -4.70 -0.63
CA GLU A 133 4.58 -4.37 -0.46
C GLU A 133 4.00 -4.94 0.82
N ARG A 134 4.42 -6.16 1.19
CA ARG A 134 3.99 -6.86 2.42
C ARG A 134 4.29 -6.08 3.70
N TRP A 135 5.28 -5.18 3.68
CA TRP A 135 5.57 -4.36 4.85
C TRP A 135 4.47 -3.33 5.13
N MET A 136 3.69 -2.94 4.10
CA MET A 136 2.62 -1.97 4.23
C MET A 136 1.37 -2.53 4.94
N TYR A 137 1.27 -3.84 5.13
CA TYR A 137 0.07 -4.46 5.72
C TYR A 137 -0.24 -3.94 7.13
N PHE A 138 0.79 -3.67 7.93
CA PHE A 138 0.60 -3.15 9.28
C PHE A 138 0.20 -1.66 9.30
N PRO A 139 0.89 -0.74 8.59
CA PRO A 139 0.43 0.65 8.45
C PRO A 139 -0.98 0.77 7.83
N MET A 140 -1.34 -0.13 6.90
CA MET A 140 -2.63 -0.11 6.18
C MET A 140 -3.84 -0.22 7.11
N ILE A 141 -3.70 -0.86 8.28
CA ILE A 141 -4.75 -0.91 9.31
C ILE A 141 -5.16 0.52 9.72
N GLY A 142 -4.19 1.41 9.89
CA GLY A 142 -4.44 2.80 10.22
C GLY A 142 -5.17 3.55 9.10
N ILE A 143 -4.76 3.34 7.84
CA ILE A 143 -5.44 3.97 6.69
C ILE A 143 -6.89 3.49 6.58
N LEU A 144 -7.12 2.18 6.62
CA LEU A 144 -8.46 1.59 6.53
C LEU A 144 -9.35 2.00 7.71
N GLY A 145 -8.79 2.09 8.91
CA GLY A 145 -9.50 2.58 10.09
C GLY A 145 -9.92 4.04 9.96
N MET A 146 -9.03 4.92 9.48
CA MET A 146 -9.37 6.32 9.19
C MET A 146 -10.47 6.42 8.12
N VAL A 147 -10.36 5.66 7.02
CA VAL A 147 -11.38 5.60 5.97
C VAL A 147 -12.71 5.10 6.54
N GLY A 148 -12.70 4.07 7.39
CA GLY A 148 -13.89 3.53 8.05
C GLY A 148 -14.57 4.55 8.95
N VAL A 149 -13.81 5.33 9.73
CA VAL A 149 -14.38 6.43 10.54
C VAL A 149 -15.03 7.47 9.64
N LEU A 150 -14.35 7.92 8.58
CA LEU A 150 -14.90 8.89 7.63
C LEU A 150 -16.17 8.35 6.96
N ALA A 151 -16.13 7.13 6.43
CA ALA A 151 -17.28 6.48 5.81
C ALA A 151 -18.44 6.34 6.79
N SER A 152 -18.21 5.88 8.02
CA SER A 152 -19.27 5.75 9.04
C SER A 152 -19.88 7.09 9.41
N SER A 153 -19.06 8.15 9.51
CA SER A 153 -19.54 9.50 9.80
C SER A 153 -20.42 10.04 8.67
N TRP A 154 -20.23 9.57 7.43
CA TRP A 154 -21.01 9.96 6.27
C TRP A 154 -22.28 9.13 6.11
N LEU A 155 -22.21 7.81 6.32
CA LEU A 155 -23.36 6.91 6.27
C LEU A 155 -24.45 7.28 7.29
N VAL A 156 -24.05 7.62 8.52
CA VAL A 156 -24.99 8.05 9.58
C VAL A 156 -25.64 9.39 9.24
N GLN A 157 -24.96 10.27 8.50
CA GLN A 157 -25.55 11.55 8.06
C GLN A 157 -26.60 11.36 6.98
N ASP A 158 -26.35 10.49 6.01
CA ASP A 158 -27.30 10.21 4.93
C ASP A 158 -28.58 9.54 5.45
N GLN A 159 -28.50 8.64 6.44
CA GLN A 159 -29.67 7.99 7.04
C GLN A 159 -30.57 8.98 7.80
N LYS A 160 -29.98 9.91 8.57
CA LYS A 160 -30.76 10.96 9.24
C LYS A 160 -31.46 11.88 8.24
N ARG A 161 -30.78 12.21 7.14
CA ARG A 161 -31.31 13.11 6.12
C ARG A 161 -32.46 12.49 5.34
N GLN A 162 -32.38 11.19 5.02
CA GLN A 162 -33.49 10.45 4.38
C GLN A 162 -34.75 10.31 5.25
N ILE A 163 -34.61 10.35 6.58
CA ILE A 163 -35.75 10.26 7.52
C ILE A 163 -36.43 11.63 7.70
N LEU A 164 -35.67 12.73 7.57
CA LEU A 164 -36.14 14.10 7.81
C LEU A 164 -36.53 14.87 6.53
N GLU A 165 -35.98 14.50 5.38
CA GLU A 165 -36.25 15.12 4.07
C GLU A 165 -36.66 14.01 3.07
N SER A 166 -37.56 14.29 2.11
CA SER A 166 -37.91 13.33 1.04
C SER A 166 -36.64 12.76 0.42
N PRO A 167 -36.59 11.47 0.00
CA PRO A 167 -35.35 10.81 -0.38
C PRO A 167 -34.61 11.61 -1.45
N ASP A 168 -33.61 12.37 -1.01
CA ASP A 168 -32.78 13.15 -1.91
C ASP A 168 -32.07 12.17 -2.85
N LEU A 169 -32.16 12.45 -4.16
CA LEU A 169 -31.40 11.81 -5.24
C LEU A 169 -29.86 11.82 -5.03
N VAL A 170 -29.36 12.40 -3.93
CA VAL A 170 -27.95 12.57 -3.57
C VAL A 170 -27.40 11.42 -2.71
N GLY A 171 -28.23 10.70 -1.94
CA GLY A 171 -27.78 9.55 -1.13
C GLY A 171 -27.47 8.30 -1.97
N ILE A 172 -28.31 8.03 -2.98
CA ILE A 172 -28.18 6.91 -3.94
C ILE A 172 -26.85 6.96 -4.75
N PRO A 173 -26.42 8.11 -5.32
CA PRO A 173 -25.17 8.18 -6.08
C PRO A 173 -23.92 7.98 -5.22
N ARG A 174 -23.95 8.30 -3.92
CA ARG A 174 -22.79 8.12 -3.02
C ARG A 174 -22.50 6.66 -2.70
N MET A 175 -23.55 5.90 -2.35
CA MET A 175 -23.42 4.45 -2.16
C MET A 175 -22.98 3.77 -3.46
N THR A 176 -23.50 4.25 -4.59
CA THR A 176 -23.07 3.78 -5.91
C THR A 176 -21.58 4.00 -6.13
N ILE A 177 -21.01 5.14 -5.70
CA ILE A 177 -19.55 5.39 -5.76
C ILE A 177 -18.77 4.40 -4.89
N ILE A 178 -19.20 4.15 -3.65
CA ILE A 178 -18.52 3.20 -2.76
C ILE A 178 -18.54 1.78 -3.35
N ILE A 179 -19.70 1.34 -3.82
CA ILE A 179 -19.86 0.03 -4.47
C ILE A 179 -18.99 -0.05 -5.72
N PHE A 180 -18.96 1.01 -6.53
CA PHE A 180 -18.12 1.08 -7.72
C PHE A 180 -16.64 0.94 -7.38
N ILE A 181 -16.15 1.64 -6.33
CA ILE A 181 -14.77 1.51 -5.84
C ILE A 181 -14.49 0.07 -5.37
N ILE A 182 -15.41 -0.56 -4.63
CA ILE A 182 -15.27 -1.95 -4.19
C ILE A 182 -15.17 -2.89 -5.39
N ILE A 183 -16.01 -2.72 -6.41
CA ILE A 183 -15.97 -3.52 -7.64
C ILE A 183 -14.64 -3.35 -8.36
N LEU A 184 -14.13 -2.12 -8.47
CA LEU A 184 -12.82 -1.86 -9.08
C LEU A 184 -11.68 -2.57 -8.32
N PHE A 185 -11.65 -2.48 -6.99
CA PHE A 185 -10.65 -3.19 -6.18
C PHE A 185 -10.83 -4.71 -6.22
N PHE A 186 -12.06 -5.20 -6.31
CA PHE A 186 -12.33 -6.63 -6.49
C PHE A 186 -11.77 -7.13 -7.83
N ILE A 187 -12.08 -6.45 -8.94
CA ILE A 187 -11.53 -6.79 -10.27
C ILE A 187 -10.01 -6.75 -10.22
N ARG A 188 -9.43 -5.71 -9.61
CA ARG A 188 -7.97 -5.60 -9.51
C ARG A 188 -7.34 -6.71 -8.69
N SER A 189 -7.98 -7.11 -7.60
CA SER A 189 -7.55 -8.24 -6.75
C SER A 189 -7.66 -9.56 -7.52
N PHE A 190 -8.73 -9.76 -8.28
CA PHE A 190 -8.91 -10.93 -9.14
C PHE A 190 -7.87 -10.99 -10.26
N MET A 191 -7.58 -9.87 -10.95
CA MET A 191 -6.50 -9.84 -11.94
C MET A 191 -5.15 -10.20 -11.31
N ARG A 192 -4.91 -9.81 -10.05
CA ARG A 192 -3.69 -10.18 -9.34
C ARG A 192 -3.59 -11.69 -9.13
N THR A 193 -4.69 -12.42 -8.90
CA THR A 193 -4.61 -13.89 -8.74
C THR A 193 -4.14 -14.61 -10.00
N LEU A 194 -4.33 -14.00 -11.18
CA LEU A 194 -3.81 -14.55 -12.44
C LEU A 194 -2.28 -14.49 -12.53
N ASP A 195 -1.66 -13.45 -11.96
CA ASP A 195 -0.19 -13.36 -11.87
C ASP A 195 0.37 -14.54 -11.07
N TRP A 196 -0.31 -14.94 -9.99
CA TRP A 196 0.10 -16.02 -9.07
C TRP A 196 -0.22 -17.42 -9.58
N ARG A 197 -0.78 -17.58 -10.79
CA ARG A 197 -1.13 -18.88 -11.36
C ARG A 197 0.09 -19.80 -11.49
N ASN A 198 1.24 -19.26 -11.85
CA ASN A 198 2.53 -19.96 -11.91
C ASN A 198 3.70 -18.96 -11.85
N GLY A 199 4.90 -19.46 -11.55
CA GLY A 199 6.08 -18.61 -11.41
C GLY A 199 6.50 -17.91 -12.70
N LEU A 200 6.33 -18.53 -13.87
CA LEU A 200 6.63 -17.89 -15.16
C LEU A 200 5.78 -16.64 -15.42
N SER A 201 4.48 -16.68 -15.11
CA SER A 201 3.58 -15.53 -15.20
C SER A 201 3.94 -14.45 -14.19
N LEU A 202 4.21 -14.87 -12.95
CA LEU A 202 4.55 -13.98 -11.85
C LEU A 202 5.85 -13.21 -12.10
N TYR A 203 6.93 -13.92 -12.43
CA TYR A 203 8.24 -13.32 -12.68
C TYR A 203 8.33 -12.67 -14.06
N GLY A 204 7.69 -13.24 -15.08
CA GLY A 204 7.67 -12.68 -16.44
C GLY A 204 7.01 -11.30 -16.52
N SER A 205 5.94 -11.07 -15.77
CA SER A 205 5.32 -9.74 -15.68
C SER A 205 6.17 -8.74 -14.89
N THR A 206 6.95 -9.22 -13.91
CA THR A 206 7.74 -8.39 -12.99
C THR A 206 9.10 -8.00 -13.58
N ILE A 207 9.76 -8.89 -14.30
CA ILE A 207 11.13 -8.74 -14.80
C ILE A 207 11.30 -7.61 -15.83
N THR A 208 10.22 -7.27 -16.54
CA THR A 208 10.20 -6.14 -17.48
C THR A 208 10.21 -4.79 -16.78
N ARG A 209 9.94 -4.75 -15.47
CA ARG A 209 9.74 -3.52 -14.68
C ARG A 209 10.80 -3.30 -13.63
N THR A 210 11.65 -4.29 -13.36
CA THR A 210 12.65 -4.21 -12.29
C THR A 210 13.97 -4.85 -12.70
N SER A 211 15.07 -4.17 -12.39
CA SER A 211 16.43 -4.70 -12.53
C SER A 211 16.84 -5.36 -11.22
N SER A 212 16.15 -6.45 -10.87
CA SER A 212 16.35 -7.14 -9.60
C SER A 212 16.97 -8.52 -9.78
N PHE A 213 18.10 -8.76 -9.11
CA PHE A 213 18.83 -10.02 -9.24
C PHE A 213 17.98 -11.23 -8.82
N ASP A 214 17.16 -11.11 -7.77
CA ASP A 214 16.31 -12.18 -7.27
C ASP A 214 15.18 -12.52 -8.26
N MET A 215 14.57 -11.52 -8.89
CA MET A 215 13.56 -11.72 -9.94
C MET A 215 14.17 -12.38 -11.18
N GLN A 216 15.37 -11.97 -11.59
CA GLN A 216 16.12 -12.59 -12.68
C GLN A 216 16.42 -14.06 -12.35
N ASN A 217 16.96 -14.33 -11.15
CA ASN A 217 17.25 -15.69 -10.70
C ASN A 217 15.97 -16.54 -10.66
N ASN A 218 14.89 -16.05 -10.07
CA ASN A 218 13.65 -16.81 -9.95
C ASN A 218 13.01 -17.07 -11.31
N MET A 219 13.06 -16.13 -12.25
CA MET A 219 12.65 -16.38 -13.64
C MET A 219 13.48 -17.51 -14.27
N GLY A 220 14.80 -17.50 -14.05
CA GLY A 220 15.68 -18.58 -14.46
C GLY A 220 15.29 -19.93 -13.84
N VAL A 221 14.98 -19.97 -12.54
CA VAL A 221 14.53 -21.20 -11.85
C VAL A 221 13.25 -21.75 -12.46
N GLU A 222 12.26 -20.89 -12.74
CA GLU A 222 11.00 -21.32 -13.34
C GLU A 222 11.19 -21.83 -14.78
N LEU A 223 12.04 -21.17 -15.57
CA LEU A 223 12.41 -21.67 -16.91
C LEU A 223 13.16 -22.99 -16.85
N PHE A 224 14.05 -23.16 -15.87
CA PHE A 224 14.79 -24.38 -15.65
C PHE A 224 13.86 -25.55 -15.29
N ARG A 225 12.86 -25.30 -14.43
CA ARG A 225 11.84 -26.29 -14.03
C ARG A 225 11.01 -26.80 -15.20
N VAL A 226 10.74 -25.96 -16.20
CA VAL A 226 10.01 -26.36 -17.42
C VAL A 226 10.94 -26.87 -18.54
N GLY A 227 12.21 -27.13 -18.24
CA GLY A 227 13.18 -27.71 -19.18
C GLY A 227 13.81 -26.73 -20.16
N LYS A 228 13.55 -25.43 -20.04
CA LYS A 228 14.11 -24.38 -20.91
C LYS A 228 15.50 -23.92 -20.44
N TYR A 229 16.45 -24.85 -20.36
CA TYR A 229 17.77 -24.62 -19.75
C TYR A 229 18.56 -23.47 -20.39
N LYS A 230 18.56 -23.38 -21.73
CA LYS A 230 19.27 -22.30 -22.46
C LYS A 230 18.71 -20.92 -22.16
N GLU A 231 17.38 -20.79 -22.03
CA GLU A 231 16.75 -19.52 -21.66
C GLU A 231 17.05 -19.21 -20.18
N ALA A 232 16.89 -20.20 -19.29
CA ALA A 232 17.17 -20.07 -17.86
C ALA A 232 18.58 -19.54 -17.58
N LYS A 233 19.58 -20.08 -18.29
CA LYS A 233 20.98 -19.67 -18.17
C LYS A 233 21.18 -18.17 -18.38
N LYS A 234 20.54 -17.58 -19.39
CA LYS A 234 20.63 -16.13 -19.65
C LYS A 234 20.19 -15.30 -18.45
N TYR A 235 19.10 -15.71 -17.80
CA TYR A 235 18.59 -15.04 -16.62
C TYR A 235 19.49 -15.23 -15.39
N PHE A 236 20.07 -16.41 -15.22
CA PHE A 236 21.07 -16.64 -14.18
C PHE A 236 22.34 -15.81 -14.39
N GLU A 237 22.86 -15.72 -15.61
CA GLU A 237 24.01 -14.88 -15.96
C GLU A 237 23.74 -13.41 -15.58
N ILE A 238 22.61 -12.85 -16.00
CA ILE A 238 22.19 -11.49 -15.61
C ILE A 238 22.14 -11.36 -14.08
N SER A 239 21.55 -12.33 -13.39
CA SER A 239 21.46 -12.30 -11.93
C SER A 239 22.82 -12.32 -11.23
N THR A 240 23.78 -13.11 -11.72
CA THR A 240 25.16 -13.14 -11.20
C THR A 240 25.90 -11.82 -11.45
N HIS A 241 25.64 -11.14 -12.56
CA HIS A 241 26.18 -9.80 -12.82
C HIS A 241 25.59 -8.74 -11.89
N LEU A 242 24.29 -8.81 -11.59
CA LEU A 242 23.62 -7.86 -10.70
C LEU A 242 23.99 -8.06 -9.22
N ALA A 243 24.23 -9.30 -8.81
CA ALA A 243 24.61 -9.65 -7.44
C ALA A 243 25.70 -10.72 -7.41
N PRO A 244 26.97 -10.34 -7.71
CA PRO A 244 28.08 -11.29 -7.81
C PRO A 244 28.49 -11.92 -6.47
N TYR A 245 27.99 -11.39 -5.35
CA TYR A 245 28.24 -11.89 -4.00
C TYR A 245 27.13 -12.83 -3.49
N TRP A 246 26.12 -13.14 -4.31
CA TRP A 246 24.97 -13.94 -3.90
C TRP A 246 25.08 -15.37 -4.43
N TRP A 247 25.62 -16.26 -3.59
CA TRP A 247 25.96 -17.65 -3.94
C TRP A 247 24.82 -18.43 -4.62
N VAL A 248 23.56 -18.17 -4.24
CA VAL A 248 22.39 -18.86 -4.83
C VAL A 248 22.31 -18.66 -6.35
N ASN A 249 22.67 -17.47 -6.83
CA ASN A 249 22.63 -17.15 -8.26
C ASN A 249 23.70 -17.95 -9.02
N TRP A 250 24.90 -18.06 -8.44
CA TRP A 250 26.00 -18.83 -9.00
C TRP A 250 25.72 -20.33 -8.99
N ASN A 251 25.15 -20.86 -7.91
CA ASN A 251 24.74 -22.25 -7.84
C ASN A 251 23.71 -22.60 -8.93
N ASN A 252 22.74 -21.73 -9.18
CA ASN A 252 21.75 -21.97 -10.24
C ASN A 252 22.35 -21.85 -11.64
N LEU A 253 23.32 -20.93 -11.84
CA LEU A 253 24.08 -20.85 -13.09
C LEU A 253 24.92 -22.11 -13.31
N GLY A 254 25.56 -22.65 -12.26
CA GLY A 254 26.31 -23.90 -12.30
C GLY A 254 25.42 -25.08 -12.71
N ALA A 255 24.24 -25.20 -12.10
CA ALA A 255 23.25 -26.22 -12.48
C ALA A 255 22.80 -26.10 -13.95
N ALA A 256 22.73 -24.88 -14.50
CA ALA A 256 22.47 -24.68 -15.93
C ALA A 256 23.62 -25.15 -16.82
N TYR A 257 24.88 -24.92 -16.42
CA TYR A 257 26.04 -25.43 -17.15
C TYR A 257 26.18 -26.97 -17.08
N GLU A 258 25.82 -27.60 -15.96
CA GLU A 258 25.76 -29.07 -15.87
C GLU A 258 24.77 -29.68 -16.85
N ARG A 259 23.59 -29.05 -17.02
CA ARG A 259 22.61 -29.48 -18.02
C ARG A 259 23.13 -29.37 -19.46
N GLU A 260 24.07 -28.46 -19.71
CA GLU A 260 24.79 -28.34 -20.98
C GLU A 260 26.04 -29.24 -21.05
N GLN A 261 26.29 -30.09 -20.04
CA GLN A 261 27.50 -30.93 -19.91
C GLN A 261 28.81 -30.13 -19.88
N ASN A 262 28.75 -28.82 -19.59
CA ASN A 262 29.92 -27.98 -19.43
C ASN A 262 30.39 -27.99 -17.97
N PHE A 263 30.98 -29.12 -17.56
CA PHE A 263 31.37 -29.34 -16.16
C PHE A 263 32.46 -28.37 -15.68
N SER A 264 33.34 -27.90 -16.57
CA SER A 264 34.37 -26.90 -16.23
C SER A 264 33.73 -25.60 -15.76
N LYS A 265 32.79 -25.04 -16.53
CA LYS A 265 32.10 -23.80 -16.13
C LYS A 265 31.17 -23.99 -14.94
N ALA A 266 30.56 -25.18 -14.80
CA ALA A 266 29.75 -25.49 -13.63
C ALA A 266 30.59 -25.43 -12.35
N GLN A 267 31.78 -26.05 -12.36
CA GLN A 267 32.72 -26.00 -11.24
C GLN A 267 33.12 -24.56 -10.90
N GLU A 268 33.51 -23.75 -11.91
CA GLU A 268 33.82 -22.33 -11.70
C GLU A 268 32.67 -21.55 -11.03
N CYS A 269 31.42 -21.88 -11.38
CA CYS A 269 30.25 -21.27 -10.74
C CYS A 269 30.08 -21.74 -9.30
N TYR A 270 30.32 -23.02 -8.99
CA TYR A 270 30.19 -23.56 -7.64
C TYR A 270 31.29 -23.11 -6.67
N GLU A 271 32.43 -22.66 -7.19
CA GLU A 271 33.52 -22.08 -6.40
C GLU A 271 33.29 -20.61 -6.01
N ARG A 272 32.23 -19.97 -6.53
CA ARG A 272 31.86 -18.57 -6.25
C ARG A 272 30.92 -18.43 -5.05
#